data_AF-M2XSA6-F1
#
_entry.id   AF-M2XSA6-F1
#
_cell.length_a   1.000
_cell.length_b   1.000
_cell.length_c   1.000
_cell.angle_alpha   90.00
_cell.angle_beta   90.00
_cell.angle_gamma   90.00
#
_symmetry.space_group_name_H-M   'P 1'
#
loop_
_entity.id
_entity.type
_entity.pdbx_description
1 polymer ?
#
loop_
_entity_poly.entity_id
_entity_poly.type
_entity_poly.pdbx_seq_one_letter_code
_entity_poly.pdbx_strand_id
1 'polypeptide(L)'
;MDHRLLDRLRDLHGSLGTDITFVTRMVEDDVPRADVLRDLGERLTDLGTALLRRSDDVNADVLAKLPDDGWLPEAGEHHRALAVAHNVGERPLRCGRIYLAVCGAPCFPFYGRDPSGRTARHERCLPCQDRLFR
;
A
#
# COMPACT_ATOMS: atom_id res chain seq x y z
N MET A 1 10.84 13.41 2.49
CA MET A 1 11.02 11.96 2.27
C MET A 1 11.81 11.46 3.47
N ASP A 2 11.44 10.36 4.12
CA ASP A 2 12.14 9.90 5.33
C ASP A 2 13.51 9.30 4.96
N HIS A 3 14.53 10.17 4.89
CA HIS A 3 15.90 9.80 4.52
C HIS A 3 16.46 8.71 5.42
N ARG A 4 16.03 8.67 6.69
CA ARG A 4 16.47 7.67 7.66
C ARG A 4 16.02 6.25 7.29
N LEU A 5 14.79 6.09 6.79
CA LEU A 5 14.30 4.76 6.35
C LEU A 5 15.09 4.26 5.13
N LEU A 6 15.39 5.16 4.19
CA LEU A 6 16.18 4.83 3.00
C LEU A 6 17.62 4.46 3.36
N ASP A 7 18.23 5.17 4.30
CA ASP A 7 19.58 4.86 4.76
C ASP A 7 19.60 3.51 5.46
N ARG A 8 18.62 3.21 6.33
CA ARG A 8 18.48 1.87 6.94
C ARG A 8 18.27 0.75 5.92
N LEU A 9 17.52 1.00 4.83
CA LEU A 9 17.35 0.04 3.74
C LEU A 9 18.66 -0.21 3.00
N ARG A 10 19.43 0.84 2.73
CA ARG A 10 20.74 0.74 2.07
C ARG A 10 21.76 0.03 2.95
N ASP A 11 21.80 0.36 4.24
CA ASP A 11 22.66 -0.29 5.22
C ASP A 11 22.36 -1.79 5.31
N LEU A 12 21.07 -2.16 5.40
CA LEU A 12 20.68 -3.56 5.39
C LEU A 12 21.05 -4.22 4.06
N HIS A 13 20.78 -3.60 2.91
CA HIS A 13 21.18 -4.14 1.62
C HIS A 13 22.69 -4.39 1.52
N GLY A 14 23.50 -3.50 2.10
CA GLY A 14 24.95 -3.62 2.14
C GLY A 14 25.47 -4.73 3.07
N SER A 15 24.81 -4.98 4.21
CA SER A 15 25.29 -5.98 5.18
C SER A 15 24.64 -7.36 5.04
N LEU A 16 23.40 -7.44 4.54
CA LEU A 16 22.56 -8.65 4.65
C LEU A 16 23.17 -9.88 3.99
N GLY A 17 23.83 -9.74 2.84
CA GLY A 17 24.49 -10.86 2.16
C GLY A 17 25.62 -11.47 3.01
N THR A 18 26.42 -10.62 3.66
CA THR A 18 27.47 -11.05 4.58
C THR A 18 26.89 -11.64 5.86
N ASP A 19 25.87 -11.00 6.44
CA ASP A 19 25.19 -11.46 7.65
C ASP A 19 24.58 -12.86 7.44
N ILE A 20 23.90 -13.09 6.30
CA ILE A 20 23.35 -14.42 5.93
C ILE A 20 24.48 -15.44 5.74
N THR A 21 25.52 -15.10 4.99
CA THR A 21 26.64 -16.02 4.73
C THR A 21 27.31 -16.44 6.05
N PHE A 22 27.48 -15.49 6.97
CA PHE A 22 28.03 -15.76 8.28
C PHE A 22 27.13 -16.68 9.10
N VAL A 23 25.81 -16.41 9.13
CA VAL A 23 24.84 -17.28 9.80
C VAL A 23 24.82 -18.69 9.21
N THR A 24 24.83 -18.84 7.89
CA THR A 24 24.87 -20.14 7.21
C THR A 24 26.11 -20.92 7.62
N ARG A 25 27.30 -20.30 7.56
CA ARG A 25 28.54 -20.95 7.98
C ARG A 25 28.53 -21.39 9.43
N MET A 26 28.03 -20.55 10.34
CA MET A 26 27.94 -20.94 11.76
C MET A 26 27.09 -22.20 11.98
N VAL A 27 26.03 -22.36 11.19
CA VAL A 27 25.17 -23.56 11.24
C VAL A 27 25.87 -24.75 10.62
N GLU A 28 26.56 -24.57 9.49
CA GLU A 28 27.34 -25.64 8.82
C GLU A 28 28.51 -26.13 9.67
N ASP A 29 29.18 -25.23 10.37
CA ASP A 29 30.35 -25.49 11.21
C ASP A 29 29.96 -25.92 12.65
N ASP A 30 28.67 -26.08 12.96
CA ASP A 30 28.11 -26.43 14.28
C ASP A 30 28.59 -25.53 15.45
N VAL A 31 28.74 -24.23 15.17
CA VAL A 31 29.18 -23.19 16.12
C VAL A 31 28.16 -22.04 16.20
N PRO A 32 26.91 -22.30 16.62
CA PRO A 32 25.86 -21.29 16.63
C PRO A 32 26.14 -20.18 17.64
N ARG A 33 26.11 -18.93 17.17
CA ARG A 33 26.16 -17.74 18.04
C ARG A 33 24.80 -17.08 18.18
N ALA A 34 24.19 -17.28 19.33
CA ALA A 34 22.87 -16.76 19.65
C ALA A 34 22.80 -15.22 19.61
N ASP A 35 23.88 -14.53 19.96
CA ASP A 35 23.95 -13.07 19.94
C ASP A 35 23.88 -12.49 18.53
N VAL A 36 24.56 -13.13 17.56
CA VAL A 36 24.52 -12.69 16.15
C VAL A 36 23.15 -12.95 15.52
N LEU A 37 22.55 -14.11 15.80
CA LEU A 37 21.19 -14.42 15.35
C LEU A 37 20.17 -13.42 15.91
N ARG A 38 20.33 -13.06 17.18
CA ARG A 38 19.48 -12.08 17.85
C ARG A 38 19.63 -10.69 17.25
N ASP A 39 20.87 -10.20 17.07
CA ASP A 39 21.13 -8.89 16.47
C ASP A 39 20.52 -8.76 15.07
N LEU A 40 20.75 -9.76 14.20
CA LEU A 40 20.17 -9.77 12.86
C LEU A 40 18.63 -9.78 12.91
N GLY A 41 18.05 -10.59 13.79
CA GLY A 41 16.60 -10.67 13.99
C GLY A 41 15.99 -9.34 14.46
N GLU A 42 16.63 -8.66 15.42
CA GLU A 42 16.20 -7.35 15.92
C GLU A 42 16.29 -6.29 14.81
N ARG A 43 17.40 -6.23 14.07
CA ARG A 43 17.56 -5.30 12.93
C ARG A 43 16.50 -5.49 11.85
N LEU A 44 16.20 -6.74 11.47
CA LEU A 44 15.17 -7.09 10.48
C LEU A 44 13.77 -6.72 10.98
N THR A 45 13.47 -7.00 12.25
CA THR A 45 12.17 -6.69 12.87
C THR A 45 11.93 -5.18 12.94
N ASP A 46 12.95 -4.43 13.36
CA ASP A 46 12.88 -2.98 13.45
C ASP A 46 12.72 -2.32 12.09
N LEU A 47 13.36 -2.86 11.05
CA LEU A 47 13.20 -2.35 9.69
C LEU A 47 11.82 -2.70 9.13
N GLY A 48 11.39 -3.95 9.30
CA GLY A 48 10.07 -4.41 8.87
C GLY A 48 8.96 -3.56 9.49
N THR A 49 9.04 -3.30 10.80
CA THR A 49 8.09 -2.42 11.50
C THR A 49 8.09 -1.00 10.95
N ALA A 50 9.26 -0.44 10.64
CA ALA A 50 9.36 0.89 10.05
C ALA A 50 8.76 0.96 8.63
N LEU A 51 8.95 -0.09 7.82
CA LEU A 51 8.36 -0.20 6.49
C LEU A 51 6.83 -0.30 6.55
N LEU A 52 6.29 -1.09 7.47
CA LEU A 52 4.84 -1.22 7.67
C LEU A 52 4.22 0.12 8.09
N ARG A 53 4.79 0.80 9.08
CA ARG A 53 4.33 2.15 9.48
C ARG A 53 4.37 3.12 8.31
N ARG A 54 5.45 3.12 7.53
CA ARG A 54 5.56 3.98 6.36
C ARG A 54 4.52 3.65 5.29
N SER A 55 4.22 2.38 5.08
CA SER A 55 3.14 1.92 4.19
C SER A 55 1.79 2.47 4.65
N ASP A 56 1.51 2.42 5.94
CA ASP A 56 0.27 2.94 6.52
C ASP A 56 0.18 4.47 6.41
N ASP A 57 1.26 5.21 6.66
CA ASP A 57 1.33 6.66 6.47
C ASP A 57 1.03 7.03 5.00
N VAL A 58 1.65 6.32 4.05
CA VAL A 58 1.43 6.56 2.61
C VAL A 58 -0.02 6.24 2.23
N ASN A 59 -0.60 5.18 2.78
CA ASN A 59 -2.00 4.85 2.54
C ASN A 59 -2.93 5.91 3.13
N ALA A 60 -2.67 6.37 4.35
CA ALA A 60 -3.43 7.43 5.00
C ALA A 60 -3.39 8.74 4.19
N ASP A 61 -2.23 9.12 3.66
CA ASP A 61 -2.08 10.29 2.77
C ASP A 61 -2.88 10.17 1.46
N VAL A 62 -3.09 8.94 0.98
CA VAL A 62 -3.92 8.64 -0.20
C VAL A 62 -5.39 8.74 0.17
N LEU A 63 -5.83 8.02 1.21
CA LEU A 63 -7.21 8.02 1.68
C LEU A 63 -7.68 9.42 2.07
N ALA A 64 -6.80 10.23 2.66
CA ALA A 64 -7.05 11.63 2.98
C ALA A 64 -7.33 12.53 1.77
N LYS A 65 -7.37 12.02 0.54
CA LYS A 65 -7.71 12.76 -0.69
C LYS A 65 -8.93 12.20 -1.40
N LEU A 66 -9.49 11.11 -0.90
CA LEU A 66 -10.60 10.37 -1.50
C LEU A 66 -11.86 10.52 -0.63
N PRO A 67 -13.05 10.21 -1.17
CA PRO A 67 -14.26 10.09 -0.37
C PRO A 67 -14.12 8.98 0.67
N ASP A 68 -14.72 9.17 1.85
CA ASP A 68 -14.62 8.23 2.98
C ASP A 68 -15.17 6.83 2.64
N ASP A 69 -16.13 6.73 1.72
CA ASP A 69 -16.71 5.47 1.28
C ASP A 69 -15.90 4.76 0.17
N GLY A 70 -14.83 5.39 -0.32
CA GLY A 70 -13.92 4.83 -1.32
C GLY A 70 -14.54 4.67 -2.71
N TRP A 71 -15.72 5.25 -2.98
CA TRP A 71 -16.34 5.20 -4.30
C TRP A 71 -15.83 6.36 -5.15
N LEU A 72 -15.36 6.05 -6.37
CA LEU A 72 -14.86 7.03 -7.33
C LEU A 72 -15.53 6.82 -8.69
N PRO A 73 -15.88 7.87 -9.44
CA PRO A 73 -16.35 7.72 -10.81
C PRO A 73 -15.27 7.13 -11.72
N GLU A 74 -15.70 6.32 -12.69
CA GLU A 74 -14.86 5.80 -13.75
C GLU A 74 -14.19 6.92 -14.55
N ALA A 75 -12.94 6.70 -14.96
CA ALA A 75 -12.15 7.65 -15.73
C ALA A 75 -12.30 7.39 -17.24
N GLY A 76 -12.41 8.46 -18.04
CA GLY A 76 -12.47 8.37 -19.51
C GLY A 76 -13.61 9.17 -20.14
N GLU A 77 -13.79 9.00 -21.46
CA GLU A 77 -14.99 9.51 -22.15
C GLU A 77 -16.17 8.58 -21.90
N HIS A 78 -17.34 9.15 -21.63
CA HIS A 78 -18.55 8.42 -21.29
C HIS A 78 -19.69 8.85 -22.19
N HIS A 79 -20.49 7.89 -22.66
CA HIS A 79 -21.72 8.16 -23.41
C HIS A 79 -22.92 8.53 -22.51
N ARG A 80 -22.76 8.46 -21.19
CA ARG A 80 -23.79 8.76 -20.19
C ARG A 80 -23.52 10.11 -19.52
N ALA A 81 -24.58 10.70 -18.96
CA ALA A 81 -24.50 11.97 -18.23
C ALA A 81 -23.65 11.88 -16.94
N LEU A 82 -23.62 10.71 -16.28
CA LEU A 82 -22.76 10.42 -15.15
C LEU A 82 -22.05 9.07 -15.36
N ALA A 83 -20.76 9.03 -15.04
CA ALA A 83 -19.96 7.81 -15.01
C ALA A 83 -20.43 6.85 -13.91
N VAL A 84 -20.20 5.54 -14.08
CA VAL A 84 -20.42 4.57 -13.01
C VAL A 84 -19.36 4.79 -11.93
N ALA A 85 -19.76 4.75 -10.66
CA ALA A 85 -18.83 4.79 -9.54
C ALA A 85 -18.37 3.37 -9.18
N HIS A 86 -17.08 3.22 -8.92
CA HIS A 86 -16.46 1.97 -8.53
C HIS A 86 -15.72 2.16 -7.20
N ASN A 87 -15.60 1.08 -6.42
CA ASN A 87 -14.93 1.14 -5.12
C ASN A 87 -13.43 0.83 -5.28
N VAL A 88 -12.56 1.63 -4.67
CA VAL A 88 -11.09 1.45 -4.74
C VAL A 88 -10.48 0.70 -3.54
N GLY A 89 -11.31 0.28 -2.58
CA GLY A 89 -10.91 -0.49 -1.40
C GLY A 89 -10.15 0.32 -0.35
N GLU A 90 -9.71 -0.37 0.71
CA GLU A 90 -9.03 0.23 1.87
C GLU A 90 -7.56 0.60 1.59
N ARG A 91 -6.95 -0.01 0.58
CA ARG A 91 -5.59 0.30 0.10
C ARG A 91 -5.61 0.61 -1.39
N PRO A 92 -6.06 1.81 -1.80
CA PRO A 92 -6.26 2.15 -3.19
C PRO A 92 -4.96 2.08 -4.00
N LEU A 93 -4.99 1.34 -5.11
CA LEU A 93 -3.86 1.28 -6.03
C LEU A 93 -3.86 2.51 -6.94
N ARG A 94 -2.87 3.39 -6.76
CA ARG A 94 -2.71 4.61 -7.55
C ARG A 94 -1.79 4.40 -8.76
N CYS A 95 -2.32 4.56 -9.96
CA CYS A 95 -1.59 4.50 -11.23
C CYS A 95 -1.49 5.91 -11.82
N GLY A 96 -0.54 6.71 -11.32
CA GLY A 96 -0.38 8.11 -11.71
C GLY A 96 -1.50 9.01 -11.15
N ARG A 97 -2.41 9.45 -12.02
CA ARG A 97 -3.56 10.28 -11.63
C ARG A 97 -4.84 9.49 -11.40
N ILE A 98 -4.89 8.24 -11.87
CA ILE A 98 -6.04 7.36 -11.70
C ILE A 98 -5.80 6.35 -10.57
N TYR A 99 -6.89 5.77 -10.10
CA TYR A 99 -6.93 4.68 -9.14
C TYR A 99 -7.54 3.46 -9.81
N LEU A 100 -7.10 2.27 -9.44
CA LEU A 100 -7.76 1.04 -9.88
C LEU A 100 -8.79 0.63 -8.84
N ALA A 101 -10.03 0.45 -9.30
CA ALA A 101 -11.09 -0.13 -8.50
C ALA A 101 -10.83 -1.61 -8.20
N VAL A 102 -11.51 -2.15 -7.19
CA VAL A 102 -11.46 -3.57 -6.85
C VAL A 102 -11.88 -4.47 -8.01
N CYS A 103 -12.70 -3.97 -8.95
CA CYS A 103 -13.09 -4.67 -10.18
C CYS A 103 -12.08 -4.53 -11.33
N GLY A 104 -11.04 -3.69 -11.17
CA GLY A 104 -10.04 -3.37 -12.20
C GLY A 104 -10.35 -2.12 -13.04
N ALA A 105 -11.50 -1.48 -12.86
CA ALA A 105 -11.86 -0.27 -13.59
C ALA A 105 -10.94 0.91 -13.21
N PRO A 106 -10.54 1.77 -14.18
CA PRO A 106 -9.81 2.99 -13.89
C PRO A 106 -10.76 4.05 -13.35
N CYS A 107 -10.39 4.70 -12.24
CA CYS A 107 -11.21 5.70 -11.58
C CYS A 107 -10.44 6.99 -11.35
N PHE A 108 -11.13 8.12 -11.37
CA PHE A 108 -10.53 9.42 -11.09
C PHE A 108 -11.30 10.14 -9.98
N PRO A 109 -10.63 10.71 -8.96
CA PRO A 109 -11.28 11.34 -7.83
C PRO A 109 -11.77 12.76 -8.17
N PHE A 110 -12.74 12.87 -9.08
CA PHE A 110 -13.28 14.14 -9.57
C PHE A 110 -13.70 15.10 -8.46
N TYR A 111 -14.22 14.57 -7.35
CA TYR A 111 -14.73 15.37 -6.23
C TYR A 111 -13.78 15.43 -5.01
N GLY A 112 -12.58 14.86 -5.11
CA GLY A 112 -11.65 14.75 -3.98
C GLY A 112 -12.29 14.02 -2.79
N ARG A 113 -12.23 14.63 -1.59
CA ARG A 113 -12.89 14.11 -0.37
C ARG A 113 -14.42 14.09 -0.41
N ASP A 114 -15.01 14.84 -1.33
CA ASP A 114 -16.45 14.91 -1.53
C ASP A 114 -17.32 15.12 -0.25
N PRO A 115 -17.09 16.19 0.53
CA PRO A 115 -17.89 16.48 1.73
C PRO A 115 -19.38 16.70 1.43
N SER A 116 -19.71 16.97 0.16
CA SER A 116 -21.07 17.19 -0.34
C SER A 116 -21.78 15.89 -0.78
N GLY A 117 -21.12 14.73 -0.74
CA GLY A 117 -21.69 13.46 -1.17
C GLY A 117 -22.12 13.42 -2.64
N ARG A 118 -21.41 14.11 -3.53
CA ARG A 118 -21.70 14.11 -4.98
C ARG A 118 -21.51 12.74 -5.61
N THR A 119 -20.59 11.94 -5.09
CA THR A 119 -20.30 10.59 -5.59
C THR A 119 -21.48 9.65 -5.39
N ALA A 120 -22.31 9.88 -4.37
CA ALA A 120 -23.53 9.09 -4.13
C ALA A 120 -24.59 9.23 -5.25
N ARG A 121 -24.47 10.23 -6.13
CA ARG A 121 -25.36 10.41 -7.30
C ARG A 121 -25.01 9.48 -8.46
N HIS A 122 -23.82 8.91 -8.45
CA HIS A 122 -23.37 7.98 -9.47
C HIS A 122 -23.96 6.60 -9.20
N GLU A 123 -24.37 5.91 -10.26
CA GLU A 123 -24.71 4.49 -10.19
C GLU A 123 -23.48 3.71 -9.68
N ARG A 124 -23.67 2.82 -8.71
CA ARG A 124 -22.58 2.01 -8.14
C ARG A 124 -22.39 0.72 -8.95
N CYS A 125 -21.14 0.39 -9.24
CA CYS A 125 -20.74 -0.84 -9.91
C CYS A 125 -21.12 -2.08 -9.08
N LEU A 126 -22.01 -2.92 -9.61
CA LEU A 126 -22.47 -4.16 -8.98
C LEU A 126 -21.29 -5.09 -8.58
N PRO A 127 -20.31 -5.40 -9.47
CA PRO A 127 -19.13 -6.17 -9.07
C PRO A 127 -18.35 -5.59 -7.89
N CYS A 128 -18.29 -4.26 -7.74
CA CYS A 128 -17.63 -3.64 -6.59
C CYS A 128 -18.46 -3.81 -5.32
N GLN A 129 -19.79 -3.71 -5.41
CA GLN A 129 -20.68 -3.92 -4.27
C GLN A 129 -20.57 -5.34 -3.74
N ASP A 130 -20.62 -6.34 -4.62
CA ASP A 130 -20.57 -7.76 -4.23
C ASP A 130 -19.26 -8.15 -3.54
N ARG A 131 -18.16 -7.46 -3.88
CA ARG A 131 -16.83 -7.68 -3.28
C ARG A 131 -16.64 -7.00 -1.93
N LEU A 132 -17.48 -6.03 -1.56
CA LEU A 132 -17.41 -5.38 -0.25
C LEU A 132 -18.03 -6.22 0.88
N PHE A 133 -18.86 -7.21 0.53
CA PHE A 133 -19.58 -8.07 1.47
C PHE A 133 -19.06 -9.50 1.53
N ARG A 134 -17.85 -9.75 1.01
CA ARG A 134 -17.13 -11.03 1.11
C ARG A 134 -15.87 -10.85 1.92
#